data_AF-A0A3Q0JMY7-F1
#
_entry.id   AF-A0A3Q0JMY7-F1
#
_cell.length_a   1.000
_cell.length_b   1.000
_cell.length_c   1.000
_cell.angle_alpha   90.00
_cell.angle_beta   90.00
_cell.angle_gamma   90.00
#
_symmetry.space_group_name_H-M   'P 1'
#
loop_
_entity.id
_entity.type
_entity.pdbx_description
1 polymer ?
#
loop_
_entity_poly.entity_id
_entity_poly.type
_entity_poly.pdbx_seq_one_letter_code
_entity_poly.pdbx_strand_id
1 'polypeptide(L)'
;MALGTLFKRLHPDINNKMERIFKNGKNRLKLVMKDRLSANILITSDKMKEKGFSCFIPKFLVTKQGIIKGVYKELSEEEIKEECEVPYELKDKIRILSVKRFNRKENDLWVPSETVQLTFRAQTLPSYVTIHYVRCRVEPFIPKVLQCSKCLRYGHSFKFCKSTSGRCNMCGDDCSSPPPPNCVHCKGEHMSFTAQGSICPEYKKQVEIKTIMTRESKTFLEARARAALRKKSYATASSNNNTALGTYSNPATLVPQTSTSQSNIYRQNKYGS
;
A
#
# COMPACT_ATOMS: atom_id res chain seq x y z
N MET A 1 18.99 19.64 -23.32
CA MET A 1 19.87 18.97 -24.30
C MET A 1 21.21 18.51 -23.71
N ALA A 2 21.95 19.35 -22.97
CA ALA A 2 23.29 19.01 -22.44
C ALA A 2 23.40 17.67 -21.67
N LEU A 3 22.46 17.38 -20.75
CA LEU A 3 22.47 16.12 -19.99
C LEU A 3 22.26 14.90 -20.90
N GLY A 4 21.32 14.96 -21.85
CA GLY A 4 21.11 13.88 -22.81
C GLY A 4 22.40 13.60 -23.59
N THR A 5 23.07 14.64 -24.09
CA THR A 5 24.35 14.52 -24.80
C THR A 5 25.45 13.92 -23.93
N LEU A 6 25.51 14.27 -22.64
CA LEU A 6 26.45 13.66 -21.69
C LEU A 6 26.24 12.14 -21.59
N PHE A 7 25.00 11.70 -21.37
CA PHE A 7 24.68 10.26 -21.30
C PHE A 7 25.01 9.55 -22.61
N LYS A 8 24.70 10.15 -23.77
CA LYS A 8 25.07 9.59 -25.09
C LYS A 8 26.58 9.37 -25.25
N ARG A 9 27.40 10.31 -24.74
CA ARG A 9 28.87 10.24 -24.83
C ARG A 9 29.48 9.25 -23.86
N LEU A 10 28.98 9.19 -22.62
CA LEU A 10 29.51 8.28 -21.60
C LEU A 10 29.15 6.82 -21.89
N HIS A 11 27.96 6.60 -22.46
CA HIS A 11 27.38 5.28 -22.69
C HIS A 11 26.81 5.11 -24.11
N PRO A 12 27.68 5.00 -25.13
CA PRO A 12 27.24 4.73 -26.49
C PRO A 12 26.53 3.38 -26.64
N ASP A 13 26.88 2.41 -25.79
CA ASP A 13 26.38 1.03 -25.74
C ASP A 13 24.88 0.91 -25.40
N ILE A 14 24.30 1.91 -24.72
CA ILE A 14 22.88 1.91 -24.32
C ILE A 14 22.08 3.04 -24.96
N ASN A 15 22.68 3.78 -25.89
CA ASN A 15 22.12 5.03 -26.41
C ASN A 15 20.73 4.83 -27.07
N ASN A 16 20.54 3.72 -27.78
CA ASN A 16 19.26 3.37 -28.43
C ASN A 16 18.23 2.72 -27.47
N LYS A 17 18.66 2.42 -26.24
CA LYS A 17 17.88 1.75 -25.20
C LYS A 17 17.34 2.72 -24.15
N MET A 18 17.79 3.97 -24.16
CA MET A 18 17.23 5.05 -23.36
C MET A 18 15.99 5.63 -24.03
N GLU A 19 14.86 5.58 -23.34
CA GLU A 19 13.58 6.06 -23.88
C GLU A 19 13.36 7.54 -23.54
N ARG A 20 13.44 7.90 -22.25
CA ARG A 20 13.13 9.25 -21.78
C ARG A 20 13.96 9.63 -20.55
N ILE A 21 14.31 10.91 -20.46
CA ILE A 21 14.93 11.54 -19.29
C ILE A 21 13.99 12.58 -18.73
N PHE A 22 13.63 12.47 -17.45
CA PHE A 22 12.82 13.46 -16.75
C PHE A 22 13.65 14.14 -15.67
N LYS A 23 13.46 15.45 -15.51
CA LYS A 23 13.88 16.15 -14.30
C LYS A 23 12.94 15.76 -13.16
N ASN A 24 13.48 15.26 -12.05
CA ASN A 24 12.71 14.75 -10.91
C ASN A 24 13.11 15.45 -9.60
N GLY A 25 13.06 16.78 -9.59
CA GLY A 25 13.44 17.63 -8.47
C GLY A 25 14.78 18.35 -8.67
N LYS A 26 15.31 18.94 -7.57
CA LYS A 26 16.64 19.57 -7.56
C LYS A 26 17.71 18.47 -7.56
N ASN A 27 18.60 18.50 -8.55
CA ASN A 27 19.72 17.56 -8.71
C ASN A 27 19.31 16.08 -8.81
N ARG A 28 18.13 15.79 -9.38
CA ARG A 28 17.63 14.42 -9.56
C ARG A 28 17.05 14.24 -10.94
N LEU A 29 17.40 13.13 -11.57
CA LEU A 29 16.93 12.72 -12.88
C LEU A 29 16.25 11.35 -12.78
N LYS A 30 15.19 11.15 -13.55
CA LYS A 30 14.57 9.85 -13.77
C LYS A 30 14.88 9.42 -15.20
N LEU A 31 15.59 8.32 -15.34
CA LEU A 31 15.89 7.70 -16.63
C LEU A 31 14.90 6.55 -16.84
N VAL A 32 14.27 6.52 -18.00
CA VAL A 32 13.42 5.40 -18.45
C VAL A 32 14.16 4.65 -19.53
N MET A 33 14.39 3.37 -19.30
CA MET A 33 15.10 2.46 -20.20
C MET A 33 14.12 1.42 -20.75
N LYS A 34 14.37 0.96 -21.97
CA LYS A 34 13.56 -0.09 -22.62
C LYS A 34 13.73 -1.45 -21.96
N ASP A 35 14.89 -1.72 -21.37
CA ASP A 35 15.23 -3.03 -20.83
C ASP A 35 15.99 -2.94 -19.50
N ARG A 36 15.94 -4.05 -18.74
CA ARG A 36 16.57 -4.19 -17.43
C ARG A 36 18.11 -4.25 -17.50
N LEU A 37 18.67 -4.77 -18.58
CA LEU A 37 20.13 -4.97 -18.69
C LEU A 37 20.82 -3.61 -18.78
N SER A 38 20.30 -2.73 -19.63
CA SER A 38 20.79 -1.35 -19.78
C SER A 38 20.68 -0.55 -18.50
N ALA A 39 19.58 -0.73 -17.75
CA ALA A 39 19.43 -0.10 -16.44
C ALA A 39 20.49 -0.58 -15.45
N ASN A 40 20.82 -1.87 -15.44
CA ASN A 40 21.87 -2.41 -14.57
C ASN A 40 23.26 -1.89 -14.94
N ILE A 41 23.58 -1.82 -16.24
CA ILE A 41 24.86 -1.27 -16.73
C ILE A 41 25.09 0.15 -16.21
N LEU A 42 24.06 1.00 -16.24
CA LEU A 42 24.15 2.37 -15.73
C LEU A 42 24.41 2.45 -14.22
N ILE A 43 23.87 1.51 -13.45
CA ILE A 43 24.04 1.48 -11.99
C ILE A 43 25.46 1.03 -11.63
N THR A 44 25.99 0.06 -12.36
CA THR A 44 27.32 -0.51 -12.10
C THR A 44 28.45 0.31 -12.74
N SER A 45 28.14 1.24 -13.64
CA SER A 45 29.16 2.00 -14.36
C SER A 45 29.98 2.93 -13.47
N ASP A 46 31.31 2.80 -13.59
CA ASP A 46 32.25 3.71 -12.91
C ASP A 46 32.31 5.09 -13.57
N LYS A 47 32.11 5.20 -14.88
CA LYS A 47 32.01 6.50 -15.60
C LYS A 47 30.95 7.41 -14.99
N MET A 48 29.83 6.83 -14.54
CA MET A 48 28.76 7.59 -13.88
C MET A 48 29.21 8.08 -12.49
N LYS A 49 29.92 7.25 -11.73
CA LYS A 49 30.43 7.60 -10.40
C LYS A 49 31.53 8.67 -10.49
N GLU A 50 32.44 8.55 -11.45
CA GLU A 50 33.50 9.54 -11.73
C GLU A 50 32.94 10.92 -12.04
N LYS A 51 31.76 10.98 -12.68
CA LYS A 51 31.03 12.23 -12.95
C LYS A 51 30.17 12.69 -11.77
N GLY A 52 30.25 12.03 -10.62
CA GLY A 52 29.54 12.39 -9.39
C GLY A 52 28.08 11.96 -9.35
N PHE A 53 27.62 11.07 -10.24
CA PHE A 53 26.25 10.57 -10.22
C PHE A 53 26.11 9.32 -9.35
N SER A 54 25.05 9.30 -8.54
CA SER A 54 24.58 8.09 -7.85
C SER A 54 23.35 7.54 -8.56
N CYS A 55 23.51 6.38 -9.20
CA CYS A 55 22.46 5.70 -9.94
C CYS A 55 21.87 4.56 -9.11
N PHE A 56 20.55 4.42 -9.11
CA PHE A 56 19.87 3.29 -8.47
C PHE A 56 18.51 3.02 -9.12
N ILE A 57 18.05 1.77 -9.06
CA ILE A 57 16.66 1.42 -9.37
C ILE A 57 15.83 1.56 -8.09
N PRO A 58 14.74 2.33 -8.11
CA PRO A 58 13.85 2.43 -6.97
C PRO A 58 13.33 1.06 -6.52
N LYS A 59 13.46 0.75 -5.21
CA LYS A 59 13.08 -0.56 -4.64
C LYS A 59 11.66 -1.00 -5.00
N PHE A 60 10.70 -0.08 -5.01
CA PHE A 60 9.30 -0.38 -5.33
C PHE A 60 9.05 -0.89 -6.76
N LEU A 61 10.04 -0.78 -7.66
CA LEU A 61 9.99 -1.32 -9.03
C LEU A 61 10.60 -2.72 -9.17
N VAL A 62 11.36 -3.17 -8.15
CA VAL A 62 12.10 -4.44 -8.19
C VAL A 62 11.72 -5.40 -7.06
N THR A 63 11.05 -4.90 -6.02
CA THR A 63 10.58 -5.72 -4.92
C THR A 63 9.11 -5.51 -4.60
N LYS A 64 8.48 -6.59 -4.15
CA LYS A 64 7.14 -6.60 -3.56
C LYS A 64 7.21 -7.19 -2.16
N GLN A 65 6.37 -6.69 -1.27
CA GLN A 65 6.29 -7.17 0.10
C GLN A 65 4.90 -7.76 0.33
N GLY A 66 4.88 -8.97 0.87
CA GLY A 66 3.68 -9.67 1.27
C GLY A 66 3.72 -10.02 2.76
N ILE A 67 2.56 -10.33 3.32
CA ILE A 67 2.41 -10.93 4.63
C ILE A 67 1.74 -12.29 4.49
N ILE A 68 2.18 -13.21 5.33
CA ILE A 68 1.52 -14.49 5.59
C ILE A 68 1.14 -14.54 7.07
N LYS A 69 0.08 -15.28 7.39
CA LYS A 69 -0.49 -15.41 8.73
C LYS A 69 -0.59 -16.88 9.10
N GLY A 70 -0.65 -17.16 10.41
CA GLY A 70 -0.73 -18.54 10.92
C GLY A 70 0.60 -19.28 10.84
N VAL A 71 1.73 -18.57 10.83
CA VAL A 71 3.06 -19.20 10.85
C VAL A 71 3.42 -19.51 12.30
N TYR A 72 3.76 -20.78 12.56
CA TYR A 72 4.14 -21.26 13.88
C TYR A 72 5.23 -20.39 14.52
N LYS A 73 5.10 -20.06 15.80
CA LYS A 73 5.92 -19.02 16.46
C LYS A 73 7.36 -19.46 16.72
N GLU A 74 7.58 -20.77 16.88
CA GLU A 74 8.89 -21.34 17.16
C GLU A 74 9.78 -21.39 15.91
N LEU A 75 9.18 -21.31 14.72
CA LEU A 75 9.92 -21.29 13.46
C LEU A 75 10.68 -19.97 13.32
N SER A 76 12.01 -20.06 13.23
CA SER A 76 12.90 -18.91 13.06
C SER A 76 12.72 -18.24 11.69
N GLU A 77 13.22 -17.00 11.55
CA GLU A 77 13.15 -16.30 10.27
C GLU A 77 14.02 -16.96 9.20
N GLU A 78 15.11 -17.58 9.63
CA GLU A 78 16.05 -18.36 8.83
C GLU A 78 15.39 -19.63 8.29
N GLU A 79 14.79 -20.45 9.17
CA GLU A 79 14.06 -21.67 8.76
C GLU A 79 12.93 -21.35 7.80
N ILE A 80 12.14 -20.29 8.08
CA ILE A 80 11.09 -19.85 7.14
C ILE A 80 11.69 -19.51 5.78
N LYS A 81 12.87 -18.88 5.75
CA LYS A 81 13.47 -18.45 4.49
C LYS A 81 13.96 -19.63 3.65
N GLU A 82 14.46 -20.67 4.30
CA GLU A 82 14.98 -21.87 3.64
C GLU A 82 13.84 -22.76 3.13
N GLU A 83 12.79 -22.94 3.94
CA GLU A 83 11.67 -23.86 3.67
C GLU A 83 10.52 -23.22 2.88
N CYS A 84 10.52 -21.89 2.70
CA CYS A 84 9.46 -21.19 1.98
C CYS A 84 9.65 -21.29 0.46
N GLU A 85 8.75 -22.01 -0.18
CA GLU A 85 8.72 -22.17 -1.62
C GLU A 85 7.68 -21.27 -2.30
N VAL A 86 8.08 -20.68 -3.42
CA VAL A 86 7.14 -20.03 -4.34
C VAL A 86 6.49 -21.07 -5.26
N PRO A 87 5.28 -20.79 -5.81
CA PRO A 87 4.64 -21.68 -6.77
C PRO A 87 5.57 -22.04 -7.93
N TYR A 88 5.51 -23.29 -8.41
CA TYR A 88 6.42 -23.82 -9.42
C TYR A 88 6.48 -22.93 -10.66
N GLU A 89 5.33 -22.48 -11.13
CA GLU A 89 5.15 -21.61 -12.29
C GLU A 89 5.75 -20.19 -12.12
N LEU A 90 6.15 -19.82 -10.90
CA LEU A 90 6.76 -18.55 -10.54
C LEU A 90 8.23 -18.67 -10.09
N LYS A 91 8.81 -19.89 -9.99
CA LYS A 91 10.18 -20.12 -9.48
C LYS A 91 11.24 -19.30 -10.23
N ASP A 92 11.13 -19.18 -11.55
CA ASP A 92 12.09 -18.40 -12.37
C ASP A 92 11.85 -16.88 -12.33
N LYS A 93 10.69 -16.45 -11.86
CA LYS A 93 10.25 -15.04 -11.89
C LYS A 93 10.33 -14.36 -10.53
N ILE A 94 10.22 -15.12 -9.46
CA ILE A 94 10.08 -14.61 -8.09
C ILE A 94 11.11 -15.30 -7.20
N ARG A 95 11.90 -14.49 -6.49
CA ARG A 95 12.82 -14.96 -5.46
C ARG A 95 12.51 -14.30 -4.13
N ILE A 96 12.54 -15.07 -3.04
CA ILE A 96 12.44 -14.52 -1.68
C ILE A 96 13.81 -13.92 -1.30
N LEU A 97 13.80 -12.65 -0.90
CA LEU A 97 15.00 -11.91 -0.50
C LEU A 97 15.19 -11.91 1.01
N SER A 98 14.09 -11.69 1.75
CA SER A 98 14.13 -11.60 3.20
C SER A 98 12.80 -12.01 3.81
N VAL A 99 12.90 -12.53 5.02
CA VAL A 99 11.80 -12.84 5.93
C VAL A 99 11.91 -11.88 7.11
N LYS A 100 10.79 -11.49 7.68
CA LYS A 100 10.75 -10.71 8.93
C LYS A 100 9.47 -11.05 9.70
N ARG A 101 9.60 -11.56 10.91
CA ARG A 101 8.48 -11.82 11.81
C ARG A 101 8.05 -10.52 12.48
N PHE A 102 6.74 -10.34 12.65
CA PHE A 102 6.21 -9.23 13.44
C PHE A 102 6.13 -9.62 14.91
N ASN A 103 6.30 -8.62 15.78
CA ASN A 103 6.09 -8.78 17.20
C ASN A 103 4.82 -8.03 17.61
N ARG A 104 4.15 -8.57 18.63
CA ARG A 104 3.04 -7.91 19.31
C ARG A 104 3.43 -7.67 20.77
N LYS A 105 2.76 -6.72 21.40
CA LYS A 105 2.95 -6.44 22.82
C LYS A 105 1.91 -7.23 23.61
N GLU A 106 2.35 -8.07 24.54
CA GLU A 106 1.53 -8.93 25.40
C GLU A 106 2.08 -8.83 26.82
N ASN A 107 1.26 -8.40 27.78
CA ASN A 107 1.68 -8.13 29.17
C ASN A 107 2.96 -7.30 29.27
N ASP A 108 3.00 -6.19 28.52
CA ASP A 108 4.15 -5.29 28.38
C ASP A 108 5.44 -5.86 27.75
N LEU A 109 5.45 -7.15 27.39
CA LEU A 109 6.57 -7.81 26.73
C LEU A 109 6.34 -7.92 25.21
N TRP A 110 7.43 -7.83 24.43
CA TRP A 110 7.37 -8.07 22.99
C TRP A 110 7.46 -9.57 22.71
N VAL A 111 6.37 -10.12 22.19
CA VAL A 111 6.29 -11.54 21.83
C VAL A 111 6.15 -11.72 20.31
N PRO A 112 6.76 -12.77 19.73
CA PRO A 112 6.60 -13.09 18.32
C PRO A 112 5.13 -13.33 17.94
N SER A 113 4.72 -12.75 16.81
CA SER A 113 3.41 -12.96 16.19
C SER A 113 3.49 -14.08 15.16
N GLU A 114 2.32 -14.64 14.83
CA GLU A 114 2.14 -15.60 13.72
C GLU A 114 2.14 -14.94 12.35
N THR A 115 2.27 -13.61 12.31
CA THR A 115 2.36 -12.85 11.05
C THR A 115 3.81 -12.64 10.66
N VAL A 116 4.13 -13.05 9.43
CA VAL A 116 5.47 -12.93 8.86
C VAL A 116 5.39 -12.12 7.57
N GLN A 117 6.31 -11.18 7.43
CA GLN A 117 6.52 -10.40 6.23
C GLN A 117 7.56 -11.06 5.33
N LEU A 118 7.23 -11.22 4.06
CA LEU A 118 8.12 -11.72 3.01
C LEU A 118 8.44 -10.58 2.05
N THR A 119 9.71 -10.42 1.70
CA THR A 119 10.16 -9.52 0.63
C THR A 119 10.57 -10.33 -0.58
N PHE A 120 9.87 -10.13 -1.69
CA PHE A 120 10.10 -10.80 -2.96
C PHE A 120 10.84 -9.88 -3.93
N ARG A 121 11.81 -10.43 -4.66
CA ARG A 121 12.35 -9.80 -5.88
C ARG A 121 11.39 -10.07 -7.03
N ALA A 122 10.38 -9.23 -7.17
CA ALA A 122 9.34 -9.38 -8.17
C ALA A 122 8.61 -8.05 -8.40
N GLN A 123 7.93 -7.94 -9.54
CA GLN A 123 6.99 -6.85 -9.84
C GLN A 123 5.54 -7.20 -9.46
N THR A 124 5.25 -8.49 -9.32
CA THR A 124 3.95 -9.02 -8.90
C THR A 124 4.11 -9.83 -7.62
N LEU A 125 3.05 -9.90 -6.83
CA LEU A 125 3.02 -10.69 -5.60
C LEU A 125 2.44 -12.07 -5.94
N PRO A 126 3.04 -13.18 -5.49
CA PRO A 126 2.40 -14.49 -5.63
C PRO A 126 1.12 -14.52 -4.78
N SER A 127 0.13 -15.32 -5.16
CA SER A 127 -1.11 -15.46 -4.39
C SER A 127 -0.94 -16.32 -3.13
N TYR A 128 0.07 -17.19 -3.13
CA TYR A 128 0.46 -18.03 -2.02
C TYR A 128 1.96 -18.37 -2.06
N VAL A 129 2.46 -18.86 -0.94
CA VAL A 129 3.73 -19.58 -0.81
C VAL A 129 3.44 -20.90 -0.07
N THR A 130 4.37 -21.84 -0.13
CA THR A 130 4.29 -23.10 0.62
C THR A 130 5.39 -23.13 1.67
N ILE A 131 5.05 -23.44 2.92
CA ILE A 131 6.02 -23.67 4.01
C ILE A 131 5.69 -25.03 4.61
N HIS A 132 6.64 -25.96 4.67
CA HIS A 132 6.43 -27.33 5.15
C HIS A 132 5.15 -27.96 4.57
N TYR A 133 5.00 -27.92 3.25
CA TYR A 133 3.83 -28.47 2.52
C TYR A 133 2.48 -27.74 2.78
N VAL A 134 2.46 -26.70 3.60
CA VAL A 134 1.25 -25.91 3.88
C VAL A 134 1.19 -24.68 3.00
N ARG A 135 0.06 -24.49 2.32
CA ARG A 135 -0.21 -23.33 1.48
C ARG A 135 -0.58 -22.10 2.33
N CYS A 136 0.31 -21.12 2.40
CA CYS A 136 0.07 -19.84 3.06
C CYS A 136 -0.36 -18.77 2.05
N ARG A 137 -1.55 -18.20 2.24
CA ARG A 137 -2.03 -17.07 1.41
C ARG A 137 -1.16 -15.84 1.65
N VAL A 138 -0.71 -15.22 0.57
CA VAL A 138 0.11 -14.01 0.62
C VAL A 138 -0.77 -12.78 0.39
N GLU A 139 -0.81 -11.88 1.37
CA GLU A 139 -1.50 -10.59 1.26
C GLU A 139 -0.50 -9.46 1.04
N PRO A 140 -0.80 -8.41 0.25
CA PRO A 140 0.10 -7.27 0.11
C PRO A 140 0.39 -6.59 1.46
N PHE A 141 1.66 -6.38 1.78
CA PHE A 141 2.05 -5.60 2.94
C PHE A 141 1.81 -4.10 2.69
N ILE A 142 0.82 -3.52 3.38
CA ILE A 142 0.55 -2.07 3.34
C ILE A 142 1.23 -1.42 4.55
N PRO A 143 2.30 -0.62 4.35
CA PRO A 143 3.00 0.00 5.47
C PRO A 143 2.08 0.96 6.24
N LYS A 144 2.14 0.93 7.58
CA LYS A 144 1.39 1.86 8.44
C LYS A 144 1.67 3.32 8.04
N VAL A 145 0.63 4.15 7.97
CA VAL A 145 0.79 5.60 7.76
C VAL A 145 1.59 6.18 8.94
N LEU A 146 2.76 6.73 8.63
CA LEU A 146 3.63 7.34 9.63
C LEU A 146 3.19 8.77 9.85
N GLN A 147 3.03 9.15 11.11
CA GLN A 147 2.80 10.52 11.54
C GLN A 147 3.91 10.91 12.50
N CYS A 148 4.57 12.02 12.22
CA CYS A 148 5.65 12.53 13.04
C CYS A 148 5.08 13.05 14.37
N SER A 149 5.54 12.55 15.51
CA SER A 149 5.09 13.03 16.83
C SER A 149 5.54 14.46 17.15
N LYS A 150 6.57 14.99 16.47
CA LYS A 150 7.04 16.37 16.66
C LYS A 150 6.21 17.39 15.89
N CYS A 151 6.12 17.24 14.56
CA CYS A 151 5.49 18.24 13.70
C CYS A 151 4.09 17.86 13.22
N LEU A 152 3.58 16.69 13.64
CA LEU A 152 2.27 16.13 13.30
C LEU A 152 2.02 15.84 11.82
N ARG A 153 2.98 16.07 10.93
CA ARG A 153 2.89 15.79 9.49
C ARG A 153 3.05 14.30 9.19
N TYR A 154 2.40 13.86 8.13
CA TYR A 154 2.53 12.49 7.63
C TYR A 154 3.84 12.27 6.84
N GLY A 155 4.24 11.01 6.73
CA GLY A 155 5.27 10.53 5.81
C GLY A 155 6.67 10.38 6.41
N HIS A 156 6.90 10.81 7.64
CA HIS A 156 8.18 10.61 8.33
C HIS A 156 7.97 10.38 9.84
N SER A 157 8.97 9.78 10.48
CA SER A 157 9.01 9.62 11.94
C SER A 157 9.72 10.79 12.61
N PHE A 158 9.61 10.87 13.94
CA PHE A 158 10.32 11.86 14.76
C PHE A 158 11.82 11.95 14.45
N LYS A 159 12.48 10.80 14.29
CA LYS A 159 13.92 10.69 14.04
C LYS A 159 14.39 11.39 12.76
N PHE A 160 13.50 11.56 11.77
CA PHE A 160 13.80 12.20 10.49
C PHE A 160 13.12 13.57 10.35
N CYS A 161 12.60 14.12 11.45
CA CYS A 161 11.92 15.41 11.43
C CYS A 161 12.92 16.56 11.29
N LYS A 162 12.69 17.43 10.30
CA LYS A 162 13.48 18.66 10.09
C LYS A 162 12.85 19.91 10.70
N SER A 163 11.71 19.78 11.39
CA SER A 163 11.06 20.92 12.02
C SER A 163 11.85 21.33 13.26
N THR A 164 12.06 22.62 13.44
CA THR A 164 12.76 23.19 14.59
C THR A 164 11.87 23.12 15.83
N SER A 165 10.62 23.58 15.74
CA SER A 165 9.61 23.52 16.80
C SER A 165 8.73 22.27 16.74
N GLY A 166 8.19 21.90 17.91
CA GLY A 166 7.11 20.92 18.05
C GLY A 166 5.74 21.54 17.76
N ARG A 167 4.71 20.72 17.70
CA ARG A 167 3.31 21.16 17.63
C ARG A 167 2.49 20.39 18.65
N CYS A 168 1.61 21.08 19.36
CA CYS A 168 0.65 20.47 20.29
C CYS A 168 -0.26 19.49 19.53
N ASN A 169 -0.35 18.24 19.97
CA ASN A 169 -1.21 17.23 19.33
C ASN A 169 -2.72 17.56 19.46
N MET A 170 -3.08 18.41 20.41
CA MET A 170 -4.44 18.88 20.67
C MET A 170 -4.87 19.98 19.70
N CYS A 171 -4.13 21.08 19.58
CA CYS A 171 -4.53 22.22 18.72
C CYS A 171 -3.65 22.48 17.50
N GLY A 172 -2.42 21.94 17.47
CA GLY A 172 -1.46 22.16 16.39
C GLY A 172 -0.45 23.29 16.58
N ASP A 173 -0.64 24.13 17.59
CA ASP A 173 0.20 25.30 17.88
C ASP A 173 0.91 25.16 19.24
N ASP A 174 1.54 26.22 19.73
CA ASP A 174 2.14 26.24 21.08
C ASP A 174 1.04 26.51 22.11
N CYS A 175 0.74 25.51 22.95
CA CYS A 175 -0.37 25.53 23.90
C CYS A 175 0.16 25.43 25.34
N SER A 176 -0.15 26.42 26.21
CA SER A 176 0.22 26.39 27.64
C SER A 176 -0.84 25.69 28.51
N SER A 177 -2.10 25.65 28.05
CA SER A 177 -3.22 24.95 28.67
C SER A 177 -3.86 24.01 27.65
N PRO A 178 -4.46 22.87 28.06
CA PRO A 178 -5.01 21.89 27.13
C PRO A 178 -6.25 22.46 26.42
N PRO A 179 -6.15 22.80 25.11
CA PRO A 179 -7.28 23.30 24.35
C PRO A 179 -8.21 22.15 23.94
N PRO A 180 -9.45 22.44 23.51
CA PRO A 180 -10.30 21.42 22.90
C PRO A 180 -9.58 20.78 21.70
N PRO A 181 -9.76 19.47 21.48
CA PRO A 181 -9.04 18.77 20.42
C PRO A 181 -9.47 19.27 19.04
N ASN A 182 -8.51 19.71 18.24
CA ASN A 182 -8.69 20.18 16.87
C ASN A 182 -7.60 19.61 15.96
N CYS A 183 -8.01 18.79 15.00
CA CYS A 183 -7.05 18.13 14.11
C CYS A 183 -6.38 19.13 13.15
N VAL A 184 -5.05 19.14 13.10
CA VAL A 184 -4.30 20.02 12.20
C VAL A 184 -4.56 19.76 10.70
N HIS A 185 -5.07 18.57 10.36
CA HIS A 185 -5.25 18.12 8.98
C HIS A 185 -6.66 18.28 8.44
N CYS A 186 -7.69 17.88 9.22
CA CYS A 186 -9.09 17.96 8.80
C CYS A 186 -9.92 18.99 9.55
N LYS A 187 -9.36 19.64 10.58
CA LYS A 187 -10.04 20.61 11.45
C LYS A 187 -11.24 20.04 12.22
N GLY A 188 -11.31 18.72 12.37
CA GLY A 188 -12.33 18.03 13.16
C GLY A 188 -12.00 17.99 14.65
N GLU A 189 -13.03 17.75 15.47
CA GLU A 189 -12.99 17.70 16.94
C GLU A 189 -12.32 16.42 17.48
N HIS A 190 -11.05 16.22 17.14
CA HIS A 190 -10.25 15.10 17.63
C HIS A 190 -8.76 15.45 17.60
N MET A 191 -7.97 14.75 18.43
CA MET A 191 -6.52 14.97 18.46
C MET A 191 -5.88 14.63 17.11
N SER A 192 -4.74 15.25 16.82
CA SER A 192 -4.01 14.96 15.58
C SER A 192 -3.36 13.59 15.59
N PHE A 193 -2.98 13.07 16.77
CA PHE A 193 -2.30 11.78 16.93
C PHE A 193 -3.26 10.61 17.14
N THR A 194 -4.59 10.85 17.26
CA THR A 194 -5.54 9.76 17.48
C THR A 194 -5.59 8.87 16.25
N ALA A 195 -4.80 7.82 16.33
CA ALA A 195 -4.83 6.62 15.53
C ALA A 195 -6.13 5.85 15.83
N GLN A 196 -7.26 6.41 15.44
CA GLN A 196 -8.44 5.64 15.07
C GLN A 196 -8.83 6.18 13.71
N GLY A 197 -8.22 5.57 12.69
CA GLY A 197 -8.39 5.95 11.28
C GLY A 197 -9.84 5.89 10.76
N SER A 198 -10.82 5.61 11.60
CA SER A 198 -12.24 5.74 11.32
C SER A 198 -12.72 7.19 11.28
N ILE A 199 -12.12 8.10 12.05
CA ILE A 199 -12.66 9.46 12.22
C ILE A 199 -12.04 10.45 11.24
N CYS A 200 -10.70 10.51 11.14
CA CYS A 200 -10.03 11.52 10.32
C CYS A 200 -10.08 11.21 8.81
N PRO A 201 -10.73 12.04 7.97
CA PRO A 201 -10.81 11.82 6.53
C PRO A 201 -9.45 11.95 5.83
N GLU A 202 -8.55 12.81 6.32
CA GLU A 202 -7.20 12.94 5.75
C GLU A 202 -6.35 11.70 6.08
N TYR A 203 -6.49 11.10 7.26
CA TYR A 203 -5.82 9.83 7.57
C TYR A 203 -6.27 8.71 6.63
N LYS A 204 -7.59 8.56 6.41
CA LYS A 204 -8.14 7.57 5.46
C LYS A 204 -7.56 7.74 4.06
N LYS A 205 -7.42 8.99 3.61
CA LYS A 205 -6.78 9.31 2.32
C LYS A 205 -5.30 8.93 2.29
N GLN A 206 -4.55 9.15 3.38
CA GLN A 206 -3.15 8.69 3.45
C GLN A 206 -3.04 7.16 3.41
N VAL A 207 -3.96 6.43 4.05
CA VAL A 207 -4.06 4.96 3.95
C VAL A 207 -4.35 4.52 2.52
N GLU A 208 -5.28 5.18 1.84
CA GLU A 208 -5.59 4.90 0.44
C GLU A 208 -4.38 5.14 -0.47
N ILE A 209 -3.68 6.27 -0.31
CA ILE A 209 -2.48 6.57 -1.08
C ILE A 209 -1.42 5.47 -0.89
N LYS A 210 -1.15 5.06 0.36
CA LYS A 210 -0.21 3.96 0.63
C LYS A 210 -0.67 2.64 0.01
N THR A 211 -1.97 2.37 0.04
CA THR A 211 -2.55 1.18 -0.57
C THR A 211 -2.31 1.16 -2.08
N ILE A 212 -2.55 2.29 -2.77
CA ILE A 212 -2.29 2.44 -4.21
C ILE A 212 -0.79 2.32 -4.50
N MET A 213 0.07 2.95 -3.69
CA MET A 213 1.53 2.81 -3.85
C MET A 213 1.97 1.33 -3.80
N THR A 214 1.50 0.58 -2.80
CA THR A 214 1.84 -0.84 -2.63
C THR A 214 1.27 -1.68 -3.78
N ARG A 215 -0.02 -1.54 -4.08
CA ARG A 215 -0.71 -2.42 -5.05
C ARG A 215 -0.28 -2.12 -6.49
N GLU A 216 -0.20 -0.86 -6.86
CA GLU A 216 0.06 -0.41 -8.24
C GLU A 216 1.54 -0.06 -8.51
N SER A 217 2.45 -0.24 -7.54
CA SER A 217 3.88 0.13 -7.66
C SER A 217 4.10 1.60 -8.05
N LYS A 218 3.24 2.50 -7.55
CA LYS A 218 3.28 3.92 -7.89
C LYS A 218 4.09 4.72 -6.90
N THR A 219 4.70 5.80 -7.39
CA THR A 219 5.27 6.83 -6.51
C THR A 219 4.16 7.50 -5.70
N PHE A 220 4.52 8.15 -4.60
CA PHE A 220 3.56 8.88 -3.77
C PHE A 220 2.75 9.91 -4.58
N LEU A 221 3.39 10.64 -5.50
CA LEU A 221 2.72 11.66 -6.30
C LEU A 221 1.71 11.05 -7.27
N GLU A 222 2.09 9.98 -7.97
CA GLU A 222 1.20 9.24 -8.88
C GLU A 222 0.02 8.61 -8.12
N ALA A 223 0.28 8.02 -6.94
CA ALA A 223 -0.75 7.43 -6.09
C ALA A 223 -1.72 8.49 -5.54
N ARG A 224 -1.20 9.67 -5.14
CA ARG A 224 -2.03 10.81 -4.70
C ARG A 224 -2.94 11.32 -5.82
N ALA A 225 -2.41 11.46 -7.04
CA ALA A 225 -3.22 11.84 -8.19
C ALA A 225 -4.30 10.78 -8.49
N ARG A 226 -3.95 9.50 -8.43
CA ARG A 226 -4.88 8.38 -8.64
C ARG A 226 -6.01 8.36 -7.60
N ALA A 227 -5.69 8.55 -6.32
CA ALA A 227 -6.69 8.64 -5.24
C ALA A 227 -7.66 9.81 -5.46
N ALA A 228 -7.16 10.97 -5.90
CA ALA A 228 -7.99 12.13 -6.18
C ALA A 228 -8.98 11.89 -7.34
N LEU A 229 -8.56 11.18 -8.39
CA LEU A 229 -9.43 10.84 -9.53
C LEU A 229 -10.55 9.87 -9.15
N ARG A 230 -10.28 8.87 -8.29
CA ARG A 230 -11.31 7.93 -7.81
C ARG A 230 -12.44 8.64 -7.08
N LYS A 231 -12.12 9.63 -6.24
CA LYS A 231 -13.13 10.43 -5.53
C LYS A 231 -14.02 11.22 -6.49
N LYS A 232 -13.43 11.81 -7.54
CA LYS A 232 -14.20 12.53 -8.57
C LYS A 232 -15.19 11.60 -9.28
N SER A 233 -14.73 10.42 -9.70
CA SER A 233 -15.56 9.43 -10.37
C SER A 233 -16.74 8.95 -9.51
N TYR A 234 -16.52 8.72 -8.21
CA TYR A 234 -17.60 8.35 -7.30
C TYR A 234 -18.60 9.50 -7.11
N ALA A 235 -18.11 10.72 -6.86
CA ALA A 235 -18.97 11.89 -6.69
C ALA A 235 -19.84 12.16 -7.93
N THR A 236 -19.27 12.04 -9.15
CA THR A 236 -20.03 12.17 -10.39
C THR A 236 -21.08 11.07 -10.58
N ALA A 237 -20.77 9.84 -10.16
CA ALA A 237 -21.74 8.74 -10.22
C ALA A 237 -22.88 8.92 -9.21
N SER A 238 -22.59 9.47 -8.02
CA SER A 238 -23.60 9.76 -6.99
C SER A 238 -24.50 10.95 -7.37
N SER A 239 -23.96 11.99 -8.01
CA SER A 239 -24.75 13.14 -8.47
C SER A 239 -25.75 12.79 -9.57
N ASN A 240 -25.46 11.78 -10.40
CA ASN A 240 -26.36 11.35 -11.47
C ASN A 240 -27.56 10.53 -10.99
N ASN A 241 -27.56 10.07 -9.73
CA ASN A 241 -28.69 9.32 -9.17
C ASN A 241 -29.78 10.20 -8.54
N ASN A 242 -29.56 11.51 -8.43
CA ASN A 242 -30.56 12.45 -7.89
C ASN A 242 -31.45 13.10 -8.96
N THR A 243 -31.31 12.73 -10.24
CA THR A 243 -32.10 13.29 -11.36
C THR A 243 -33.18 12.33 -11.87
N ALA A 244 -33.52 11.28 -11.10
CA ALA A 244 -34.61 10.36 -11.40
C ALA A 244 -35.61 10.25 -10.23
N LEU A 245 -36.10 11.39 -9.74
CA LEU A 245 -37.37 11.47 -8.99
C LEU A 245 -38.36 12.26 -9.84
N GLY A 246 -38.70 11.66 -10.99
CA GLY A 246 -39.84 12.05 -11.81
C GLY A 246 -41.06 11.25 -11.34
N THR A 247 -42.00 11.99 -10.78
CA THR A 247 -43.41 11.66 -10.50
C THR A 247 -43.96 10.43 -11.21
N TYR A 248 -44.36 9.41 -10.45
CA TYR A 248 -45.39 8.47 -10.87
C TYR A 248 -46.51 8.43 -9.84
N SER A 249 -47.63 8.98 -10.27
CA SER A 249 -48.95 8.91 -9.65
C SER A 249 -49.43 7.46 -9.57
N ASN A 250 -50.02 7.09 -8.44
CA ASN A 250 -50.77 5.84 -8.25
C ASN A 250 -51.81 5.61 -9.35
N PRO A 251 -52.11 4.35 -9.67
CA PRO A 251 -53.49 3.92 -9.41
C PRO A 251 -53.64 2.48 -8.88
N ALA A 252 -54.63 2.38 -7.98
CA ALA A 252 -55.66 1.35 -7.85
C ALA A 252 -55.27 -0.14 -7.64
N THR A 253 -55.55 -0.54 -6.40
CA THR A 253 -55.90 -1.86 -5.86
C THR A 253 -56.88 -2.65 -6.74
N LEU A 254 -56.55 -3.91 -7.05
CA LEU A 254 -57.54 -4.96 -7.34
C LEU A 254 -57.07 -6.30 -6.71
N VAL A 255 -57.91 -6.82 -5.82
CA VAL A 255 -57.94 -8.19 -5.28
C VAL A 255 -59.23 -8.82 -5.82
N PRO A 256 -59.24 -10.08 -6.31
CA PRO A 256 -59.83 -11.21 -5.54
C PRO A 256 -59.10 -12.57 -5.76
N GLN A 257 -58.75 -13.34 -4.73
CA GLN A 257 -59.50 -14.37 -3.96
C GLN A 257 -59.52 -15.82 -4.53
N THR A 258 -59.04 -16.75 -3.68
CA THR A 258 -59.46 -18.16 -3.43
C THR A 258 -59.22 -19.23 -4.53
N SER A 259 -58.98 -20.53 -4.29
CA SER A 259 -59.15 -21.42 -3.13
C SER A 259 -58.28 -22.70 -3.21
N THR A 260 -57.85 -23.14 -2.02
CA THR A 260 -57.56 -24.47 -1.44
C THR A 260 -57.89 -25.77 -2.21
N SER A 261 -56.97 -26.76 -2.15
CA SER A 261 -57.20 -28.07 -1.50
C SER A 261 -55.90 -28.92 -1.37
N GLN A 262 -55.81 -29.63 -0.24
CA GLN A 262 -54.62 -30.24 0.39
C GLN A 262 -54.35 -31.70 -0.02
N SER A 263 -53.11 -32.17 0.21
CA SER A 263 -52.79 -33.41 0.97
C SER A 263 -51.26 -33.55 1.10
N ASN A 264 -50.66 -33.41 2.31
CA ASN A 264 -50.17 -34.50 3.20
C ASN A 264 -48.85 -35.15 2.69
N ILE A 265 -47.71 -35.33 3.40
CA ILE A 265 -47.44 -35.83 4.77
C ILE A 265 -45.91 -35.73 5.10
N TYR A 266 -45.58 -35.44 6.39
CA TYR A 266 -44.41 -35.80 7.27
C TYR A 266 -42.94 -35.55 6.87
N ARG A 267 -42.16 -34.74 7.62
CA ARG A 267 -41.37 -34.95 8.89
C ARG A 267 -39.97 -35.59 8.67
N GLN A 268 -38.90 -34.82 8.90
CA GLN A 268 -38.04 -34.76 10.11
C GLN A 268 -37.00 -35.89 10.24
N ASN A 269 -35.70 -35.54 10.27
CA ASN A 269 -34.74 -35.67 11.42
C ASN A 269 -33.62 -36.66 11.01
N LYS A 270 -32.40 -36.71 11.54
CA LYS A 270 -31.63 -36.02 12.59
C LYS A 270 -30.16 -36.48 12.45
N TYR A 271 -29.28 -35.78 13.15
CA TYR A 271 -27.90 -36.15 13.51
C TYR A 271 -27.76 -37.50 14.24
N GLY A 272 -26.54 -38.06 14.18
CA GLY A 272 -25.98 -39.14 15.02
C GLY A 272 -25.10 -40.05 14.16
N SER A 273 -23.79 -40.25 14.40
CA SER A 273 -23.07 -40.39 15.68
C SER A 273 -21.65 -39.85 15.58
#